data_AF-A0A7S4MBF5-F1
#
_entry.id   AF-A0A7S4MBF5-F1
#
_cell.length_a   1.000
_cell.length_b   1.000
_cell.length_c   1.000
_cell.angle_alpha   90.00
_cell.angle_beta   90.00
_cell.angle_gamma   90.00
#
_symmetry.space_group_name_H-M   'P 1'
#
loop_
_entity.id
_entity.type
_entity.pdbx_description
1 polymer ?
#
loop_
_entity_poly.entity_id
_entity_poly.type
_entity_poly.pdbx_seq_one_letter_code
_entity_poly.pdbx_strand_id
1 'polypeptide(L)'
;FFCSIMKDFTPAEDMLNLAFITTLSEIINDELVGKEVIDPETNKSFGVRKGTLDYIAEEVAKENSDLGKKFNFTAIIINDDEKEVEEHWKNGDGYDINFEVPLVTPSGKQKVTLKEITHVIPSSVWRGIPIPPKGSDERADVIAKRKKLKVEYEQRICKALNEAKVDLLISNSYTNIISATLLGEFKGRIINIHPAITSQDNPCRLPGVTPTRDAYTRATDGFVITDDKKSVTLDGKEVVVEYNGEERKAVEFDDEHRYKHGVTVHVITAGVDEGPPILTKTYDLREHFSIDGSNESKPTLTEEGIRDFNYKLKPSVLIEAILKYVQREDIVKLISDKRAE
;
A
#
# COMPACT_ATOMS: atom_id res chain seq x y z
N PHE A 1 -1.70 28.89 37.60
CA PHE A 1 -0.33 28.85 37.05
C PHE A 1 -0.18 27.55 36.28
N PHE A 2 -0.75 27.47 35.08
CA PHE A 2 -0.47 26.43 34.08
C PHE A 2 -0.89 27.02 32.73
N CYS A 3 -0.14 28.03 32.32
CA CYS A 3 -0.11 28.52 30.95
C CYS A 3 1.27 28.10 30.46
N SER A 4 1.37 27.02 29.69
CA SER A 4 2.60 26.71 28.99
C SER A 4 2.33 25.87 27.74
N ILE A 5 2.19 26.60 26.64
CA ILE A 5 2.74 26.27 25.33
C ILE A 5 2.18 24.96 24.71
N MET A 6 1.00 25.07 24.10
CA MET A 6 0.86 24.45 22.78
C MET A 6 1.82 25.22 21.87
N LYS A 7 2.95 24.62 21.51
CA LYS A 7 3.74 25.13 20.38
C LYS A 7 2.87 24.89 19.16
N ASP A 8 2.21 25.94 18.70
CA ASP A 8 1.79 26.03 17.32
C ASP A 8 2.99 25.61 16.47
N PHE A 9 2.80 24.58 15.64
CA PHE A 9 3.79 24.15 14.67
C PHE A 9 4.04 25.34 13.73
N THR A 10 5.10 26.11 13.99
CA THR A 10 5.47 27.26 13.17
C THR A 10 5.95 26.73 11.82
N PRO A 11 5.28 27.05 10.68
CA PRO A 11 5.47 26.39 9.38
C PRO A 11 6.83 26.59 8.67
N ALA A 12 7.87 26.98 9.39
CA ALA A 12 9.20 27.26 8.86
C ALA A 12 10.33 26.39 9.48
N GLU A 13 10.07 25.60 10.54
CA GLU A 13 11.12 24.78 11.19
C GLU A 13 10.80 23.28 11.13
N ASP A 14 10.84 22.76 9.90
CA ASP A 14 11.00 21.36 9.50
C ASP A 14 9.74 20.67 8.99
N MET A 15 9.55 20.79 7.67
CA MET A 15 8.78 19.86 6.85
C MET A 15 8.97 18.41 7.34
N LEU A 16 7.89 17.64 7.37
CA LEU A 16 7.95 16.21 7.65
C LEU A 16 8.46 15.47 6.41
N ASN A 17 9.38 14.54 6.59
CA ASN A 17 9.96 13.76 5.50
C ASN A 17 9.13 12.50 5.30
N LEU A 18 8.36 12.46 4.21
CA LEU A 18 7.65 11.27 3.76
C LEU A 18 8.59 10.35 2.99
N ALA A 19 8.39 9.06 3.15
CA ALA A 19 8.90 8.06 2.25
C ALA A 19 7.81 7.12 1.77
N PHE A 20 8.09 6.40 0.68
CA PHE A 20 7.20 5.43 0.08
C PHE A 20 7.93 4.10 -0.07
N ILE A 21 7.25 2.98 0.17
CA ILE A 21 7.78 1.63 -0.07
C ILE A 21 6.77 0.84 -0.90
N THR A 22 7.25 0.22 -1.97
CA THR A 22 6.42 -0.52 -2.94
C THR A 22 7.21 -1.66 -3.58
N THR A 23 6.51 -2.60 -4.20
CA THR A 23 7.09 -3.53 -5.18
C THR A 23 6.79 -2.97 -6.58
N LEU A 24 7.82 -2.72 -7.38
CA LEU A 24 7.69 -2.11 -8.70
C LEU A 24 7.05 -3.08 -9.70
N SER A 25 7.48 -4.34 -9.72
CA SER A 25 6.88 -5.37 -10.58
C SER A 25 5.40 -5.57 -10.29
N GLU A 26 4.98 -5.57 -9.02
CA GLU A 26 3.57 -5.65 -8.62
C GLU A 26 2.75 -4.50 -9.22
N ILE A 27 3.19 -3.26 -9.04
CA ILE A 27 2.42 -2.11 -9.55
C ILE A 27 2.41 -2.05 -11.09
N ILE A 28 3.43 -2.58 -11.76
CA ILE A 28 3.54 -2.55 -13.22
C ILE A 28 2.81 -3.72 -13.90
N ASN A 29 2.94 -4.93 -13.35
CA ASN A 29 2.49 -6.15 -13.99
C ASN A 29 1.07 -6.52 -13.57
N ASP A 30 0.77 -6.41 -12.27
CA ASP A 30 -0.53 -6.79 -11.71
C ASP A 30 -1.48 -5.59 -11.61
N GLU A 31 -0.94 -4.39 -11.37
CA GLU A 31 -1.75 -3.19 -11.24
C GLU A 31 -1.67 -2.24 -12.44
N LEU A 32 -0.85 -2.52 -13.45
CA LEU A 32 -0.76 -1.79 -14.73
C LEU A 32 -0.45 -0.28 -14.62
N VAL A 33 0.26 0.14 -13.58
CA VAL A 33 0.69 1.54 -13.42
C VAL A 33 1.64 1.95 -14.54
N GLY A 34 1.38 3.12 -15.14
CA GLY A 34 2.12 3.66 -16.28
C GLY A 34 1.69 3.06 -17.64
N LYS A 35 0.73 2.13 -17.67
CA LYS A 35 0.28 1.44 -18.89
C LYS A 35 -1.17 1.77 -19.21
N GLU A 36 -1.53 1.64 -20.49
CA GLU A 36 -2.94 1.64 -20.88
C GLU A 36 -3.65 0.43 -20.27
N VAL A 37 -4.79 0.69 -19.63
CA VAL A 37 -5.62 -0.34 -19.02
C VAL A 37 -6.83 -0.57 -19.91
N ILE A 38 -6.98 -1.82 -20.37
CA ILE A 38 -8.14 -2.29 -21.11
C ILE A 38 -8.80 -3.37 -20.26
N ASP A 39 -10.08 -3.17 -19.94
CA ASP A 39 -10.89 -4.16 -19.26
C ASP A 39 -10.98 -5.44 -20.10
N PRO A 40 -10.52 -6.60 -19.61
CA PRO A 40 -10.52 -7.84 -20.40
C PRO A 40 -11.93 -8.38 -20.65
N GLU A 41 -12.91 -8.01 -19.82
CA GLU A 41 -14.29 -8.50 -19.91
C GLU A 41 -15.13 -7.61 -20.83
N THR A 42 -14.95 -6.29 -20.76
CA THR A 42 -15.77 -5.34 -21.53
C THR A 42 -15.04 -4.65 -22.68
N ASN A 43 -13.74 -4.91 -22.86
CA ASN A 43 -12.85 -4.23 -23.82
C ASN A 43 -12.85 -2.69 -23.68
N LYS A 44 -13.19 -2.18 -22.50
CA LYS A 44 -13.26 -0.74 -22.22
C LYS A 44 -11.88 -0.24 -21.84
N SER A 45 -11.40 0.81 -22.49
CA SER A 45 -10.17 1.50 -22.06
C SER A 45 -10.47 2.43 -20.88
N PHE A 46 -9.64 2.32 -19.83
CA PHE A 46 -9.58 3.27 -18.73
C PHE A 46 -8.47 4.32 -18.90
N GLY A 47 -7.73 4.25 -20.02
CA GLY A 47 -6.56 5.08 -20.30
C GLY A 47 -5.32 4.63 -19.55
N VAL A 48 -4.29 5.49 -19.53
CA VAL A 48 -3.04 5.22 -18.81
C VAL A 48 -3.26 5.36 -17.31
N ARG A 49 -3.01 4.30 -16.55
CA ARG A 49 -3.21 4.31 -15.10
C ARG A 49 -2.08 5.04 -14.39
N LYS A 50 -2.46 6.02 -13.57
CA LYS A 50 -1.55 6.75 -12.69
C LYS A 50 -1.41 6.04 -11.34
N GLY A 51 -0.19 5.94 -10.84
CA GLY A 51 0.12 5.32 -9.55
C GLY A 51 -0.24 6.20 -8.36
N THR A 52 -0.51 5.60 -7.20
CA THR A 52 -0.71 6.36 -5.94
C THR A 52 0.54 7.17 -5.58
N LEU A 53 1.74 6.66 -5.89
CA LEU A 53 3.00 7.38 -5.70
C LEU A 53 3.06 8.68 -6.51
N ASP A 54 2.68 8.64 -7.81
CA ASP A 54 2.65 9.83 -8.66
C ASP A 54 1.74 10.92 -8.10
N TYR A 55 0.54 10.54 -7.61
CA TYR A 55 -0.37 11.51 -6.98
C TYR A 55 0.24 12.16 -5.72
N ILE A 56 0.92 11.39 -4.87
CA ILE A 56 1.58 11.93 -3.68
C ILE A 56 2.72 12.87 -4.07
N ALA A 57 3.54 12.49 -5.05
CA ALA A 57 4.62 13.34 -5.55
C ALA A 57 4.08 14.67 -6.11
N GLU A 58 3.01 14.63 -6.90
CA GLU A 58 2.35 15.82 -7.44
C GLU A 58 1.75 16.72 -6.37
N GLU A 59 1.12 16.15 -5.34
CA GLU A 59 0.58 16.93 -4.24
C GLU A 59 1.69 17.57 -3.41
N VAL A 60 2.77 16.85 -3.12
CA VAL A 60 3.96 17.43 -2.45
C VAL A 60 4.60 18.54 -3.29
N ALA A 61 4.62 18.41 -4.62
CA ALA A 61 5.19 19.42 -5.50
C ALA A 61 4.37 20.72 -5.59
N LYS A 62 3.08 20.69 -5.28
CA LYS A 62 2.19 21.86 -5.28
C LYS A 62 2.36 22.67 -3.99
N GLU A 63 3.03 23.82 -4.07
CA GLU A 63 3.28 24.70 -2.90
C GLU A 63 2.01 25.13 -2.15
N ASN A 64 0.87 25.17 -2.83
CA ASN A 64 -0.42 25.57 -2.25
C ASN A 64 -1.25 24.40 -1.71
N SER A 65 -0.84 23.14 -1.94
CA SER A 65 -1.53 21.97 -1.38
C SER A 65 -1.21 21.80 0.11
N ASP A 66 -2.02 21.01 0.81
CA ASP A 66 -1.76 20.71 2.22
C ASP A 66 -0.53 19.82 2.41
N LEU A 67 -0.20 18.97 1.43
CA LEU A 67 1.02 18.18 1.47
C LEU A 67 2.26 19.05 1.19
N GLY A 68 2.25 19.88 0.15
CA GLY A 68 3.40 20.70 -0.23
C GLY A 68 3.76 21.78 0.79
N LYS A 69 2.83 22.16 1.68
CA LYS A 69 3.11 23.06 2.81
C LYS A 69 3.76 22.37 4.01
N LYS A 70 3.66 21.05 4.12
CA LYS A 70 3.97 20.30 5.35
C LYS A 70 5.00 19.20 5.18
N PHE A 71 5.22 18.73 3.96
CA PHE A 71 6.01 17.53 3.72
C PHE A 71 7.04 17.68 2.61
N ASN A 72 8.22 17.15 2.85
CA ASN A 72 9.15 16.74 1.80
C ASN A 72 8.83 15.29 1.40
N PHE A 73 9.19 14.91 0.17
CA PHE A 73 9.21 13.51 -0.25
C PHE A 73 10.66 13.08 -0.45
N THR A 74 11.22 12.31 0.50
CA THR A 74 12.67 12.17 0.64
C THR A 74 13.22 10.80 0.25
N ALA A 75 12.39 9.77 0.19
CA ALA A 75 12.82 8.43 -0.20
C ALA A 75 11.71 7.59 -0.82
N ILE A 76 12.09 6.75 -1.78
CA ILE A 76 11.27 5.67 -2.33
C ILE A 76 12.08 4.38 -2.17
N ILE A 77 11.48 3.33 -1.60
CA ILE A 77 12.10 2.02 -1.45
C ILE A 77 11.42 1.03 -2.41
N ILE A 78 12.23 0.37 -3.23
CA ILE A 78 11.80 -0.69 -4.15
C ILE A 78 12.49 -2.00 -3.78
N ASN A 79 11.77 -3.12 -3.81
CA ASN A 79 12.31 -4.43 -3.41
C ASN A 79 12.60 -5.42 -4.53
N ASP A 80 12.46 -4.99 -5.76
CA ASP A 80 12.75 -5.71 -6.99
C ASP A 80 14.26 -5.75 -7.26
N ASP A 81 14.69 -6.60 -8.19
CA ASP A 81 16.09 -6.70 -8.58
C ASP A 81 16.50 -5.50 -9.46
N GLU A 82 17.73 -5.00 -9.27
CA GLU A 82 18.24 -3.79 -9.96
C GLU A 82 18.07 -3.87 -11.48
N LYS A 83 18.37 -5.03 -12.07
CA LYS A 83 18.24 -5.25 -13.52
C LYS A 83 16.80 -5.12 -14.00
N GLU A 84 15.83 -5.63 -13.24
CA GLU A 84 14.41 -5.56 -13.57
C GLU A 84 13.89 -4.13 -13.44
N VAL A 85 14.28 -3.42 -12.39
CA VAL A 85 13.96 -2.00 -12.21
C VAL A 85 14.50 -1.16 -13.37
N GLU A 86 15.75 -1.37 -13.76
CA GLU A 86 16.34 -0.67 -14.91
C GLU A 86 15.61 -0.96 -16.22
N GLU A 87 15.15 -2.18 -16.43
CA GLU A 87 14.41 -2.58 -17.63
C GLU A 87 13.05 -1.88 -17.70
N HIS A 88 12.29 -1.89 -16.60
CA HIS A 88 11.03 -1.15 -16.50
C HIS A 88 11.21 0.35 -16.76
N TRP A 89 12.22 0.96 -16.14
CA TRP A 89 12.49 2.39 -16.34
C TRP A 89 12.92 2.74 -17.77
N LYS A 90 13.64 1.86 -18.46
CA LYS A 90 13.97 2.04 -19.89
C LYS A 90 12.73 2.01 -20.77
N ASN A 91 11.71 1.23 -20.38
CA ASN A 91 10.44 1.12 -21.09
C ASN A 91 9.45 2.25 -20.75
N GLY A 92 9.74 3.06 -19.72
CA GLY A 92 8.83 4.07 -19.21
C GLY A 92 7.68 3.50 -18.37
N ASP A 93 7.83 2.28 -17.84
CA ASP A 93 6.83 1.64 -16.98
C ASP A 93 6.88 2.18 -15.54
N GLY A 94 5.75 2.13 -14.83
CA GLY A 94 5.65 2.49 -13.43
C GLY A 94 5.36 3.97 -13.20
N TYR A 95 5.98 4.55 -12.17
CA TYR A 95 5.84 5.97 -11.83
C TYR A 95 6.85 6.83 -12.60
N ASP A 96 6.56 8.13 -12.75
CA ASP A 96 7.43 9.05 -13.50
C ASP A 96 8.72 9.34 -12.73
N ILE A 97 9.77 8.58 -13.02
CA ILE A 97 11.07 8.70 -12.35
C ILE A 97 11.75 10.07 -12.55
N ASN A 98 11.38 10.81 -13.60
CA ASN A 98 11.95 12.12 -13.89
C ASN A 98 11.12 13.26 -13.27
N PHE A 99 9.97 12.94 -12.66
CA PHE A 99 9.17 13.92 -11.95
C PHE A 99 9.98 14.54 -10.81
N GLU A 100 9.95 15.87 -10.71
CA GLU A 100 10.70 16.62 -9.71
C GLU A 100 9.83 16.97 -8.51
N VAL A 101 10.33 16.70 -7.30
CA VAL A 101 9.74 17.16 -6.04
C VAL A 101 10.65 18.18 -5.35
N PRO A 102 10.08 19.18 -4.64
CA PRO A 102 10.87 20.09 -3.83
C PRO A 102 11.40 19.36 -2.58
N LEU A 103 12.66 19.59 -2.27
CA LEU A 103 13.25 19.29 -0.97
C LEU A 103 13.61 20.59 -0.27
N VAL A 104 12.93 20.86 0.84
CA VAL A 104 13.21 21.99 1.72
C VAL A 104 14.07 21.49 2.87
N THR A 105 15.29 22.00 2.98
CA THR A 105 16.23 21.70 4.06
C THR A 105 16.67 23.00 4.74
N PRO A 106 17.35 22.94 5.90
CA PRO A 106 17.92 24.13 6.52
C PRO A 106 18.91 24.90 5.63
N SER A 107 19.53 24.23 4.65
CA SER A 107 20.46 24.85 3.69
C SER A 107 19.76 25.50 2.49
N GLY A 108 18.44 25.34 2.34
CA GLY A 108 17.64 25.93 1.28
C GLY A 108 16.68 24.95 0.61
N LYS A 109 16.04 25.42 -0.47
CA LYS A 109 15.12 24.63 -1.30
C LYS A 109 15.85 24.17 -2.56
N GLN A 110 15.81 22.87 -2.82
CA GLN A 110 16.26 22.28 -4.09
C GLN A 110 15.16 21.43 -4.69
N LYS A 111 15.36 20.99 -5.93
CA LYS A 111 14.52 19.97 -6.56
C LYS A 111 15.34 18.70 -6.73
N VAL A 112 14.67 17.57 -6.59
CA VAL A 112 15.22 16.24 -6.89
C VAL A 112 14.20 15.47 -7.71
N THR A 113 14.68 14.61 -8.58
CA THR A 113 13.84 13.66 -9.30
C THR A 113 13.44 12.50 -8.39
N LEU A 114 12.29 11.87 -8.68
CA LEU A 114 11.89 10.65 -7.97
C LEU A 114 12.95 9.55 -8.10
N LYS A 115 13.67 9.49 -9.23
CA LYS A 115 14.81 8.58 -9.43
C LYS A 115 15.92 8.78 -8.41
N GLU A 116 16.31 10.03 -8.14
CA GLU A 116 17.42 10.36 -7.22
C GLU A 116 17.13 9.98 -5.77
N ILE A 117 15.86 10.00 -5.37
CA ILE A 117 15.41 9.56 -4.03
C ILE A 117 14.98 8.09 -3.99
N THR A 118 15.12 7.35 -5.09
CA THR A 118 14.76 5.93 -5.12
C THR A 118 15.95 5.05 -4.71
N HIS A 119 15.72 4.19 -3.72
CA HIS A 119 16.64 3.15 -3.29
C HIS A 119 16.11 1.77 -3.71
N VAL A 120 16.83 1.12 -4.61
CA VAL A 120 16.58 -0.27 -4.98
C VAL A 120 17.28 -1.19 -3.97
N ILE A 121 16.49 -1.93 -3.19
CA ILE A 121 16.98 -2.84 -2.15
C ILE A 121 16.33 -4.20 -2.44
N PRO A 122 16.99 -5.10 -3.19
CA PRO A 122 16.35 -6.32 -3.66
C PRO A 122 16.03 -7.31 -2.54
N SER A 123 14.80 -7.81 -2.52
CA SER A 123 14.33 -8.85 -1.60
C SER A 123 14.67 -10.27 -2.06
N SER A 124 15.06 -10.44 -3.31
CA SER A 124 15.56 -11.70 -3.90
C SER A 124 16.69 -12.33 -3.08
N VAL A 125 17.51 -11.52 -2.40
CA VAL A 125 18.60 -11.96 -1.51
C VAL A 125 18.16 -12.95 -0.44
N TRP A 126 16.89 -12.89 0.00
CA TRP A 126 16.31 -13.86 0.93
C TRP A 126 15.07 -14.57 0.35
N ARG A 127 14.26 -13.89 -0.47
CA ARG A 127 13.07 -14.49 -1.11
C ARG A 127 13.42 -15.49 -2.19
N GLY A 128 14.50 -15.26 -2.92
CA GLY A 128 14.96 -16.10 -4.03
C GLY A 128 15.54 -17.45 -3.59
N ILE A 129 15.75 -17.67 -2.30
CA ILE A 129 16.25 -18.95 -1.77
C ILE A 129 15.09 -19.95 -1.68
N PRO A 130 15.00 -21.00 -2.51
CA PRO A 130 13.86 -21.92 -2.48
C PRO A 130 13.71 -22.61 -1.13
N ILE A 131 12.49 -22.75 -0.63
CA ILE A 131 12.21 -23.47 0.62
C ILE A 131 12.03 -24.96 0.28
N PRO A 132 12.87 -25.87 0.81
CA PRO A 132 12.73 -27.31 0.57
C PRO A 132 11.36 -27.84 1.03
N PRO A 133 10.84 -28.95 0.46
CA PRO A 133 9.57 -29.56 0.88
C PRO A 133 9.46 -29.79 2.39
N LYS A 134 8.24 -29.82 2.92
CA LYS A 134 8.02 -30.16 4.35
C LYS A 134 8.59 -31.56 4.62
N GLY A 135 9.35 -31.69 5.71
CA GLY A 135 9.99 -32.95 6.11
C GLY A 135 11.40 -33.17 5.58
N SER A 136 11.93 -32.31 4.70
CA SER A 136 13.34 -32.39 4.28
C SER A 136 14.29 -31.98 5.41
N ASP A 137 15.41 -32.70 5.56
CA ASP A 137 16.41 -32.47 6.61
C ASP A 137 16.96 -31.04 6.61
N GLU A 138 17.23 -30.48 5.43
CA GLU A 138 17.80 -29.13 5.28
C GLU A 138 16.78 -27.99 5.46
N ARG A 139 15.48 -28.29 5.58
CA ARG A 139 14.42 -27.26 5.56
C ARG A 139 14.57 -26.27 6.71
N ALA A 140 14.89 -26.75 7.91
CA ALA A 140 15.04 -25.90 9.10
C ALA A 140 16.19 -24.90 8.93
N ASP A 141 17.32 -25.36 8.41
CA ASP A 141 18.50 -24.53 8.17
C ASP A 141 18.25 -23.48 7.08
N VAL A 142 17.56 -23.85 5.99
CA VAL A 142 17.17 -22.89 4.96
C VAL A 142 16.22 -21.82 5.51
N ILE A 143 15.25 -22.20 6.34
CA ILE A 143 14.34 -21.22 6.98
C ILE A 143 15.14 -20.28 7.90
N ALA A 144 16.07 -20.81 8.71
CA ALA A 144 16.92 -20.01 9.57
C ALA A 144 17.79 -19.03 8.78
N LYS A 145 18.40 -19.50 7.68
CA LYS A 145 19.18 -18.67 6.75
C LYS A 145 18.33 -17.55 6.14
N ARG A 146 17.14 -17.86 5.62
CA ARG A 146 16.20 -16.86 5.07
C ARG A 146 15.83 -15.82 6.12
N LYS A 147 15.57 -16.24 7.37
CA LYS A 147 15.25 -15.31 8.47
C LYS A 147 16.40 -14.35 8.76
N LYS A 148 17.64 -14.85 8.82
CA LYS A 148 18.84 -14.01 9.00
C LYS A 148 19.00 -13.00 7.87
N LEU A 149 18.90 -13.45 6.62
CA LEU A 149 19.04 -12.57 5.45
C LEU A 149 17.90 -11.55 5.34
N LYS A 150 16.69 -11.89 5.79
CA LYS A 150 15.58 -10.93 5.89
C LYS A 150 15.88 -9.82 6.90
N VAL A 151 16.53 -10.12 8.03
CA VAL A 151 16.96 -9.10 9.00
C VAL A 151 17.97 -8.16 8.36
N GLU A 152 19.00 -8.68 7.69
CA GLU A 152 20.01 -7.88 6.98
C GLU A 152 19.38 -7.01 5.87
N TYR A 153 18.40 -7.57 5.15
CA TYR A 153 17.61 -6.87 4.15
C TYR A 153 16.83 -5.68 4.75
N GLU A 154 16.07 -5.89 5.84
CA GLU A 154 15.31 -4.82 6.48
C GLU A 154 16.23 -3.79 7.15
N GLN A 155 17.43 -4.19 7.62
CA GLN A 155 18.44 -3.24 8.11
C GLN A 155 18.95 -2.30 7.02
N ARG A 156 19.08 -2.77 5.78
CA ARG A 156 19.42 -1.90 4.63
C ARG A 156 18.31 -0.87 4.36
N ILE A 157 17.05 -1.29 4.47
CA ILE A 157 15.90 -0.38 4.36
C ILE A 157 15.95 0.67 5.48
N CYS A 158 16.12 0.24 6.74
CA CYS A 158 16.22 1.15 7.88
C CYS A 158 17.34 2.17 7.69
N LYS A 159 18.50 1.73 7.21
CA LYS A 159 19.64 2.61 6.91
C LYS A 159 19.26 3.68 5.88
N ALA A 160 18.70 3.30 4.73
CA ALA A 160 18.30 4.24 3.68
C ALA A 160 17.27 5.26 4.19
N LEU A 161 16.25 4.80 4.92
CA LEU A 161 15.21 5.66 5.48
C LEU A 161 15.76 6.61 6.56
N ASN A 162 16.69 6.16 7.40
CA ASN A 162 17.34 7.00 8.41
C ASN A 162 18.27 8.04 7.76
N GLU A 163 19.03 7.67 6.73
CA GLU A 163 19.85 8.61 5.95
C GLU A 163 18.98 9.69 5.28
N ALA A 164 17.79 9.32 4.79
CA ALA A 164 16.79 10.22 4.25
C ALA A 164 15.92 10.93 5.31
N LYS A 165 16.24 10.75 6.61
CA LYS A 165 15.57 11.37 7.78
C LYS A 165 14.05 11.22 7.78
N VAL A 166 13.57 10.04 7.41
CA VAL A 166 12.14 9.76 7.21
C VAL A 166 11.36 9.82 8.53
N ASP A 167 10.28 10.60 8.54
CA ASP A 167 9.36 10.73 9.68
C ASP A 167 8.14 9.80 9.53
N LEU A 168 7.67 9.55 8.30
CA LEU A 168 6.53 8.67 8.03
C LEU A 168 6.76 7.89 6.73
N LEU A 169 6.66 6.56 6.82
CA LEU A 169 6.77 5.63 5.70
C LEU A 169 5.37 5.19 5.25
N ILE A 170 5.08 5.36 3.96
CA ILE A 170 3.86 4.91 3.30
C ILE A 170 4.15 3.59 2.57
N SER A 171 3.42 2.55 2.89
CA SER A 171 3.37 1.30 2.15
C SER A 171 2.16 1.28 1.22
N ASN A 172 2.37 0.94 -0.03
CA ASN A 172 1.30 0.66 -1.00
C ASN A 172 1.84 -0.40 -1.97
N SER A 173 1.13 -1.50 -2.14
CA SER A 173 1.54 -2.59 -3.05
C SER A 173 2.97 -3.13 -2.74
N TYR A 174 3.36 -3.11 -1.46
CA TYR A 174 4.60 -3.74 -1.00
C TYR A 174 4.33 -5.20 -0.66
N THR A 175 4.92 -6.12 -1.42
CA THR A 175 4.58 -7.55 -1.39
C THR A 175 5.24 -8.34 -0.26
N ASN A 176 6.13 -7.73 0.52
CA ASN A 176 6.77 -8.39 1.65
C ASN A 176 6.12 -8.00 2.97
N ILE A 177 5.77 -9.00 3.79
CA ILE A 177 5.34 -8.75 5.17
C ILE A 177 6.51 -8.09 5.93
N ILE A 178 6.31 -6.90 6.46
CA ILE A 178 7.30 -6.18 7.26
C ILE A 178 7.52 -6.91 8.58
N SER A 179 8.77 -7.20 8.92
CA SER A 179 9.14 -7.93 10.14
C SER A 179 9.55 -7.03 11.29
N ALA A 180 9.90 -7.66 12.42
CA ALA A 180 10.28 -6.98 13.66
C ALA A 180 11.45 -5.99 13.51
N THR A 181 12.33 -6.17 12.51
CA THR A 181 13.45 -5.25 12.27
C THR A 181 12.95 -3.89 11.83
N LEU A 182 12.22 -3.82 10.72
CA LEU A 182 11.70 -2.55 10.20
C LEU A 182 10.55 -2.00 11.07
N LEU A 183 9.69 -2.87 11.62
CA LEU A 183 8.67 -2.46 12.59
C LEU A 183 9.25 -1.90 13.89
N GLY A 184 10.41 -2.39 14.32
CA GLY A 184 11.08 -1.91 15.53
C GLY A 184 11.58 -0.48 15.37
N GLU A 185 12.25 -0.19 14.25
CA GLU A 185 12.80 1.15 13.96
C GLU A 185 11.70 2.19 13.68
N PHE A 186 10.67 1.83 12.91
CA PHE A 186 9.61 2.74 12.47
C PHE A 186 8.25 2.45 13.12
N LYS A 187 8.25 1.95 14.37
CA LYS A 187 7.01 1.63 15.09
C LYS A 187 6.05 2.83 15.11
N GLY A 188 4.81 2.62 14.68
CA GLY A 188 3.81 3.69 14.60
C GLY A 188 4.06 4.74 13.50
N ARG A 189 5.15 4.63 12.74
CA ARG A 189 5.52 5.52 11.62
C ARG A 189 5.48 4.83 10.26
N ILE A 190 4.88 3.64 10.18
CA ILE A 190 4.58 2.98 8.92
C ILE A 190 3.07 2.85 8.78
N ILE A 191 2.53 3.39 7.69
CA ILE A 191 1.11 3.27 7.33
C ILE A 191 0.98 2.53 6.01
N ASN A 192 -0.05 1.72 5.86
CA ASN A 192 -0.37 1.03 4.63
C ASN A 192 -1.71 1.52 4.10
N ILE A 193 -1.81 1.67 2.78
CA ILE A 193 -3.10 1.81 2.10
C ILE A 193 -3.50 0.49 1.46
N HIS A 194 -4.66 -0.01 1.86
CA HIS A 194 -5.24 -1.25 1.39
C HIS A 194 -6.53 -0.98 0.62
N PRO A 195 -6.73 -1.54 -0.58
CA PRO A 195 -7.94 -1.32 -1.37
C PRO A 195 -9.10 -2.18 -0.87
N ALA A 196 -9.35 -2.20 0.44
CA ALA A 196 -10.50 -2.83 1.05
C ALA A 196 -10.80 -2.28 2.45
N ILE A 197 -11.92 -2.69 3.03
CA ILE A 197 -12.17 -2.60 4.47
C ILE A 197 -11.31 -3.65 5.16
N THR A 198 -10.56 -3.29 6.21
CA THR A 198 -9.66 -4.25 6.91
C THR A 198 -10.00 -4.49 8.38
N SER A 199 -10.74 -3.58 9.02
CA SER A 199 -11.09 -3.66 10.45
C SER A 199 -11.67 -5.02 10.82
N GLN A 200 -11.10 -5.66 11.84
CA GLN A 200 -11.44 -7.05 12.23
C GLN A 200 -12.90 -7.21 12.65
N ASP A 201 -13.49 -6.18 13.24
CA ASP A 201 -14.89 -6.14 13.69
C ASP A 201 -15.88 -5.84 12.57
N ASN A 202 -15.42 -5.57 11.35
CA ASN A 202 -16.29 -5.24 10.23
C ASN A 202 -16.60 -6.51 9.40
N PRO A 203 -17.89 -6.90 9.27
CA PRO A 203 -18.28 -8.11 8.52
C PRO A 203 -18.01 -8.02 7.02
N CYS A 204 -17.72 -6.82 6.49
CA CYS A 204 -17.38 -6.62 5.09
C CYS A 204 -15.87 -6.60 4.82
N ARG A 205 -15.03 -6.93 5.81
CA ARG A 205 -13.56 -6.88 5.68
C ARG A 205 -13.05 -7.85 4.60
N LEU A 206 -12.10 -7.39 3.80
CA LEU A 206 -11.43 -8.16 2.76
C LEU A 206 -9.90 -7.95 2.85
N PRO A 207 -9.24 -8.53 3.86
CA PRO A 207 -7.80 -8.43 4.06
C PRO A 207 -7.03 -9.36 3.10
N GLY A 208 -5.72 -9.17 3.02
CA GLY A 208 -4.80 -10.04 2.30
C GLY A 208 -4.57 -9.62 0.86
N VAL A 209 -4.15 -10.56 0.01
CA VAL A 209 -3.54 -10.24 -1.30
C VAL A 209 -4.51 -10.16 -2.48
N THR A 210 -5.79 -10.47 -2.28
CA THR A 210 -6.80 -10.55 -3.37
C THR A 210 -8.04 -9.66 -3.19
N PRO A 211 -7.96 -8.49 -2.53
CA PRO A 211 -9.15 -7.74 -2.10
C PRO A 211 -10.09 -7.34 -3.24
N THR A 212 -9.55 -7.01 -4.42
CA THR A 212 -10.35 -6.66 -5.61
C THR A 212 -11.15 -7.86 -6.12
N ARG A 213 -10.49 -9.01 -6.32
CA ARG A 213 -11.14 -10.27 -6.71
C ARG A 213 -12.16 -10.70 -5.67
N ASP A 214 -11.81 -10.57 -4.40
CA ASP A 214 -12.70 -10.96 -3.32
C ASP A 214 -13.94 -10.05 -3.27
N ALA A 215 -13.79 -8.75 -3.55
CA ALA A 215 -14.93 -7.85 -3.67
C ALA A 215 -15.82 -8.21 -4.87
N TYR A 216 -15.21 -8.59 -5.99
CA TYR A 216 -15.92 -9.04 -7.19
C TYR A 216 -16.70 -10.34 -6.95
N THR A 217 -16.01 -11.42 -6.59
CA THR A 217 -16.61 -12.74 -6.30
C THR A 217 -17.66 -12.68 -5.20
N ARG A 218 -17.44 -11.87 -4.15
CA ARG A 218 -18.48 -11.64 -3.15
C ARG A 218 -19.69 -10.97 -3.77
N ALA A 219 -19.51 -9.94 -4.59
CA ALA A 219 -20.61 -9.23 -5.24
C ALA A 219 -21.40 -10.12 -6.23
N THR A 220 -20.71 -10.91 -7.05
CA THR A 220 -21.31 -11.73 -8.12
C THR A 220 -21.81 -13.07 -7.63
N ASP A 221 -21.07 -13.74 -6.76
CA ASP A 221 -21.31 -15.14 -6.39
C ASP A 221 -21.69 -15.33 -4.91
N GLY A 222 -21.52 -14.30 -4.07
CA GLY A 222 -21.90 -14.35 -2.65
C GLY A 222 -20.86 -15.02 -1.74
N PHE A 223 -19.66 -15.31 -2.25
CA PHE A 223 -18.58 -15.93 -1.47
C PHE A 223 -17.22 -15.27 -1.74
N VAL A 224 -16.25 -15.55 -0.87
CA VAL A 224 -14.84 -15.19 -1.08
C VAL A 224 -13.97 -16.42 -1.01
N ILE A 225 -13.09 -16.61 -1.99
CA ILE A 225 -12.11 -17.70 -2.02
C ILE A 225 -11.05 -17.52 -0.91
N THR A 226 -10.83 -18.57 -0.12
CA THR A 226 -9.91 -18.55 1.02
C THR A 226 -8.61 -19.34 0.81
N ASP A 227 -8.50 -20.16 -0.24
CA ASP A 227 -7.31 -20.99 -0.48
C ASP A 227 -6.00 -20.17 -0.58
N ASP A 228 -6.12 -18.95 -1.11
CA ASP A 228 -4.98 -18.05 -1.35
C ASP A 228 -4.64 -17.19 -0.12
N LYS A 229 -5.49 -17.22 0.92
CA LYS A 229 -5.36 -16.40 2.13
C LYS A 229 -4.49 -17.08 3.20
N LYS A 230 -3.17 -17.06 2.98
CA LYS A 230 -2.21 -17.74 3.86
C LYS A 230 -1.94 -17.03 5.20
N SER A 231 -2.19 -15.73 5.26
CA SER A 231 -1.78 -14.88 6.40
C SER A 231 -2.95 -14.22 7.13
N VAL A 232 -4.19 -14.44 6.67
CA VAL A 232 -5.40 -13.80 7.19
C VAL A 232 -6.56 -14.79 7.14
N THR A 233 -7.50 -14.68 8.07
CA THR A 233 -8.73 -15.46 8.08
C THR A 233 -9.94 -14.56 7.84
N LEU A 234 -11.03 -15.14 7.34
CA LEU A 234 -12.33 -14.51 7.20
C LEU A 234 -13.33 -15.25 8.09
N ASP A 235 -14.21 -14.49 8.75
CA ASP A 235 -15.31 -15.05 9.52
C ASP A 235 -16.48 -15.38 8.58
N GLY A 236 -17.21 -16.44 8.91
CA GLY A 236 -18.41 -16.85 8.16
C GLY A 236 -18.51 -18.36 7.99
N LYS A 237 -19.47 -18.80 7.20
CA LYS A 237 -19.70 -20.22 6.92
C LYS A 237 -18.73 -20.68 5.84
N GLU A 238 -17.82 -21.59 6.20
CA GLU A 238 -16.94 -22.26 5.25
C GLU A 238 -17.74 -23.16 4.31
N VAL A 239 -17.43 -23.07 3.01
CA VAL A 239 -18.03 -23.86 1.94
C VAL A 239 -16.99 -24.29 0.92
N VAL A 240 -17.36 -25.25 0.08
CA VAL A 240 -16.60 -25.63 -1.13
C VAL A 240 -17.41 -25.20 -2.34
N VAL A 241 -16.77 -24.49 -3.27
CA VAL A 241 -17.39 -23.93 -4.48
C VAL A 241 -16.58 -24.34 -5.71
N GLU A 242 -17.23 -24.39 -6.87
CA GLU A 242 -16.54 -24.49 -8.15
C GLU A 242 -16.16 -23.07 -8.61
N TYR A 243 -14.86 -22.80 -8.75
CA TYR A 243 -14.35 -21.51 -9.21
C TYR A 243 -13.16 -21.72 -10.15
N ASN A 244 -13.23 -21.13 -11.35
CA ASN A 244 -12.26 -21.34 -12.44
C ASN A 244 -12.02 -22.83 -12.80
N GLY A 245 -13.07 -23.65 -12.74
CA GLY A 245 -13.02 -25.07 -13.12
C GLY A 245 -12.36 -25.98 -12.08
N GLU A 246 -12.10 -25.48 -10.86
CA GLU A 246 -11.55 -26.25 -9.75
C GLU A 246 -12.45 -26.14 -8.51
N GLU A 247 -12.44 -27.17 -7.66
CA GLU A 247 -13.03 -27.09 -6.32
C GLU A 247 -12.14 -26.24 -5.41
N ARG A 248 -12.72 -25.19 -4.83
CA ARG A 248 -12.02 -24.19 -4.02
C ARG A 248 -12.70 -24.02 -2.66
N LYS A 249 -11.93 -23.71 -1.61
CA LYS A 249 -12.50 -23.33 -0.32
C LYS A 249 -12.90 -21.86 -0.33
N ALA A 250 -14.07 -21.57 0.22
CA ALA A 250 -14.60 -20.23 0.30
C ALA A 250 -15.35 -19.99 1.61
N VAL A 251 -15.66 -18.72 1.86
CA VAL A 251 -16.56 -18.27 2.94
C VAL A 251 -17.74 -17.54 2.31
N GLU A 252 -18.96 -17.93 2.69
CA GLU A 252 -20.20 -17.25 2.28
C GLU A 252 -20.38 -15.93 3.03
N PHE A 253 -20.94 -14.93 2.34
CA PHE A 253 -21.31 -13.64 2.92
C PHE A 253 -22.81 -13.42 2.80
N ASP A 254 -23.41 -12.82 3.83
CA ASP A 254 -24.82 -12.43 3.80
C ASP A 254 -25.08 -11.40 2.69
N ASP A 255 -26.28 -11.45 2.09
CA ASP A 255 -26.67 -10.56 0.99
C ASP A 255 -26.56 -9.06 1.36
N GLU A 256 -26.73 -8.70 2.63
CA GLU A 256 -26.57 -7.32 3.11
C GLU A 256 -25.13 -6.79 3.07
N HIS A 257 -24.14 -7.69 3.08
CA HIS A 257 -22.71 -7.38 3.07
C HIS A 257 -22.07 -7.51 1.69
N ARG A 258 -22.81 -8.11 0.75
CA ARG A 258 -22.36 -8.53 -0.57
C ARG A 258 -21.65 -7.44 -1.37
N TYR A 259 -22.21 -6.23 -1.36
CA TYR A 259 -21.80 -5.12 -2.23
C TYR A 259 -20.93 -4.05 -1.55
N LYS A 260 -20.63 -4.17 -0.26
CA LYS A 260 -19.90 -3.13 0.50
C LYS A 260 -18.39 -3.27 0.35
N HIS A 261 -17.73 -2.30 -0.25
CA HIS A 261 -16.28 -2.28 -0.39
C HIS A 261 -15.68 -0.97 0.15
N GLY A 262 -14.37 -0.76 0.01
CA GLY A 262 -13.74 0.44 0.55
C GLY A 262 -12.24 0.50 0.33
N VAL A 263 -11.65 1.55 0.87
CA VAL A 263 -10.20 1.74 0.98
C VAL A 263 -9.89 2.05 2.44
N THR A 264 -8.88 1.38 3.00
CA THR A 264 -8.44 1.61 4.38
C THR A 264 -6.98 2.03 4.39
N VAL A 265 -6.69 3.11 5.10
CA VAL A 265 -5.34 3.46 5.52
C VAL A 265 -5.21 3.07 6.99
N HIS A 266 -4.23 2.24 7.31
CA HIS A 266 -4.01 1.75 8.67
C HIS A 266 -2.53 1.79 9.03
N VAL A 267 -2.24 1.80 10.33
CA VAL A 267 -0.87 1.64 10.82
C VAL A 267 -0.45 0.19 10.57
N ILE A 268 0.80 -0.06 10.15
CA ILE A 268 1.30 -1.43 10.02
C ILE A 268 1.68 -1.97 11.40
N THR A 269 1.28 -3.22 11.66
CA THR A 269 1.71 -3.99 12.83
C THR A 269 2.32 -5.32 12.36
N ALA A 270 2.60 -6.24 13.29
CA ALA A 270 3.10 -7.57 12.93
C ALA A 270 2.05 -8.43 12.19
N GLY A 271 0.76 -8.13 12.36
CA GLY A 271 -0.35 -8.80 11.66
C GLY A 271 -0.62 -8.17 10.30
N VAL A 272 -1.02 -8.99 9.32
CA VAL A 272 -1.33 -8.55 7.95
C VAL A 272 -2.70 -7.87 7.93
N ASP A 273 -2.72 -6.58 7.61
CA ASP A 273 -3.93 -5.74 7.56
C ASP A 273 -4.71 -5.65 8.89
N GLU A 274 -4.05 -5.92 10.03
CA GLU A 274 -4.69 -5.94 11.35
C GLU A 274 -4.43 -4.69 12.19
N GLY A 275 -3.56 -3.80 11.72
CA GLY A 275 -3.23 -2.61 12.49
C GLY A 275 -4.39 -1.61 12.56
N PRO A 276 -4.37 -0.70 13.56
CA PRO A 276 -5.47 0.21 13.80
C PRO A 276 -5.73 1.10 12.57
N PRO A 277 -6.99 1.20 12.09
CA PRO A 277 -7.33 2.05 10.97
C PRO A 277 -7.14 3.53 11.36
N ILE A 278 -6.57 4.30 10.44
CA ILE A 278 -6.48 5.76 10.50
C ILE A 278 -7.72 6.35 9.84
N LEU A 279 -8.05 5.82 8.66
CA LEU A 279 -9.21 6.22 7.88
C LEU A 279 -9.68 5.04 7.03
N THR A 280 -10.99 4.79 7.04
CA THR A 280 -11.63 3.87 6.11
C THR A 280 -12.72 4.63 5.37
N LYS A 281 -12.66 4.61 4.03
CA LYS A 281 -13.74 5.11 3.18
C LYS A 281 -14.45 3.93 2.56
N THR A 282 -15.72 3.75 2.90
CA THR A 282 -16.57 2.68 2.38
C THR A 282 -17.44 3.19 1.24
N TYR A 283 -17.79 2.31 0.31
CA TYR A 283 -18.74 2.58 -0.77
C TYR A 283 -19.51 1.31 -1.15
N ASP A 284 -20.68 1.48 -1.76
CA ASP A 284 -21.49 0.38 -2.27
C ASP A 284 -21.22 0.20 -3.77
N LEU A 285 -20.87 -1.01 -4.20
CA LEU A 285 -20.58 -1.31 -5.60
C LEU A 285 -21.76 -0.99 -6.51
N ARG A 286 -23.00 -1.12 -6.03
CA ARG A 286 -24.20 -0.84 -6.82
C ARG A 286 -24.38 0.64 -7.12
N GLU A 287 -23.75 1.53 -6.38
CA GLU A 287 -23.78 2.98 -6.65
C GLU A 287 -22.95 3.32 -7.88
N HIS A 288 -21.92 2.53 -8.17
CA HIS A 288 -20.91 2.83 -9.20
C HIS A 288 -20.97 1.89 -10.41
N PHE A 289 -21.51 0.68 -10.24
CA PHE A 289 -21.50 -0.36 -11.26
C PHE A 289 -22.90 -0.96 -11.51
N SER A 290 -23.08 -1.46 -12.72
CA SER A 290 -24.17 -2.34 -13.13
C SER A 290 -23.76 -3.78 -12.81
N ILE A 291 -24.38 -4.39 -11.79
CA ILE A 291 -23.97 -5.72 -11.28
C ILE A 291 -24.24 -6.82 -12.31
N ASP A 292 -25.38 -6.75 -12.98
CA ASP A 292 -25.84 -7.75 -13.97
C ASP A 292 -25.77 -7.22 -15.41
N GLY A 293 -25.19 -6.02 -15.61
CA GLY A 293 -25.14 -5.35 -16.91
C GLY A 293 -26.48 -4.73 -17.36
N SER A 294 -27.56 -4.87 -16.60
CA SER A 294 -28.89 -4.37 -16.99
C SER A 294 -29.02 -2.84 -16.99
N ASN A 295 -28.20 -2.16 -16.19
CA ASN A 295 -28.19 -0.71 -16.10
C ASN A 295 -27.18 -0.08 -17.08
N GLU A 296 -27.67 0.40 -18.22
CA GLU A 296 -26.84 1.06 -19.26
C GLU A 296 -26.21 2.39 -18.80
N SER A 297 -26.69 3.01 -17.72
CA SER A 297 -26.12 4.26 -17.20
C SER A 297 -24.88 4.06 -16.35
N LYS A 298 -24.56 2.82 -15.96
CA LYS A 298 -23.40 2.46 -15.14
C LYS A 298 -22.50 1.50 -15.89
N PRO A 299 -21.16 1.57 -15.73
CA PRO A 299 -20.28 0.55 -16.25
C PRO A 299 -20.61 -0.80 -15.62
N THR A 300 -20.47 -1.89 -16.37
CA THR A 300 -20.55 -3.26 -15.85
C THR A 300 -19.55 -3.46 -14.71
N LEU A 301 -19.96 -4.20 -13.68
CA LEU A 301 -19.06 -4.62 -12.61
C LEU A 301 -18.07 -5.66 -13.14
N THR A 302 -16.78 -5.36 -13.05
CA THR A 302 -15.67 -6.26 -13.37
C THR A 302 -14.59 -6.11 -12.30
N GLU A 303 -13.66 -7.07 -12.21
CA GLU A 303 -12.50 -6.91 -11.31
C GLU A 303 -11.69 -5.66 -11.65
N GLU A 304 -11.48 -5.40 -12.94
CA GLU A 304 -10.68 -4.26 -13.41
C GLU A 304 -11.41 -2.93 -13.19
N GLY A 305 -12.74 -2.91 -13.31
CA GLY A 305 -13.56 -1.76 -12.95
C GLY A 305 -13.46 -1.40 -11.47
N ILE A 306 -13.48 -2.39 -10.57
CA ILE A 306 -13.24 -2.17 -9.13
C ILE A 306 -11.83 -1.63 -8.90
N ARG A 307 -10.82 -2.24 -9.54
CA ARG A 307 -9.41 -1.81 -9.42
C ARG A 307 -9.23 -0.36 -9.85
N ASP A 308 -9.75 0.00 -11.02
CA ASP A 308 -9.68 1.37 -11.57
C ASP A 308 -10.37 2.38 -10.65
N PHE A 309 -11.56 2.04 -10.13
CA PHE A 309 -12.26 2.89 -9.16
C PHE A 309 -11.44 3.10 -7.89
N ASN A 310 -10.84 2.04 -7.35
CA ASN A 310 -9.96 2.13 -6.18
C ASN A 310 -8.70 2.96 -6.50
N TYR A 311 -8.13 2.86 -7.70
CA TYR A 311 -7.00 3.68 -8.12
C TYR A 311 -7.31 5.18 -8.15
N LYS A 312 -8.54 5.55 -8.47
CA LYS A 312 -9.03 6.94 -8.40
C LYS A 312 -9.33 7.38 -6.97
N LEU A 313 -9.78 6.47 -6.12
CA LEU A 313 -10.17 6.76 -4.73
C LEU A 313 -8.97 6.84 -3.77
N LYS A 314 -8.04 5.88 -3.88
CA LYS A 314 -6.88 5.67 -2.99
C LYS A 314 -6.12 6.96 -2.68
N PRO A 315 -5.72 7.80 -3.67
CA PRO A 315 -4.93 8.99 -3.40
C PRO A 315 -5.60 9.96 -2.42
N SER A 316 -6.89 10.26 -2.63
CA SER A 316 -7.64 11.18 -1.77
C SER A 316 -7.74 10.67 -0.33
N VAL A 317 -7.98 9.36 -0.16
CA VAL A 317 -8.07 8.71 1.17
C VAL A 317 -6.71 8.71 1.85
N LEU A 318 -5.63 8.45 1.10
CA LEU A 318 -4.26 8.46 1.61
C LEU A 318 -3.86 9.85 2.12
N ILE A 319 -4.10 10.90 1.32
CA ILE A 319 -3.76 12.28 1.68
C ILE A 319 -4.50 12.70 2.96
N GLU A 320 -5.80 12.44 3.01
CA GLU A 320 -6.61 12.76 4.20
C GLU A 320 -6.11 12.00 5.44
N ALA A 321 -5.78 10.71 5.29
CA ALA A 321 -5.26 9.89 6.37
C ALA A 321 -3.89 10.39 6.87
N ILE A 322 -2.95 10.71 5.97
CA ILE A 322 -1.63 11.27 6.31
C ILE A 322 -1.81 12.55 7.14
N LEU A 323 -2.61 13.49 6.63
CA LEU A 323 -2.84 14.79 7.28
C LEU A 323 -3.46 14.65 8.66
N LYS A 324 -4.40 13.72 8.84
CA LYS A 324 -5.00 13.40 10.15
C LYS A 324 -3.98 12.72 11.08
N TYR A 325 -3.21 11.77 10.56
CA TYR A 325 -2.35 10.92 11.37
C TYR A 325 -1.20 11.70 12.02
N VAL A 326 -0.54 12.57 11.25
CA VAL A 326 0.60 13.36 11.76
C VAL A 326 0.20 14.46 12.74
N GLN A 327 -1.11 14.72 12.91
CA GLN A 327 -1.63 15.68 13.89
C GLN A 327 -1.94 15.03 15.24
N ARG A 328 -1.92 13.69 15.34
CA ARG A 328 -2.16 13.02 16.61
C ARG A 328 -1.02 13.28 17.58
N GLU A 329 -1.33 13.63 18.83
CA GLU A 329 -0.34 13.99 19.86
C GLU A 329 0.70 12.88 20.08
N ASP A 330 0.28 11.61 20.08
CA ASP A 330 1.17 10.47 20.24
C ASP A 330 2.17 10.33 19.09
N ILE A 331 1.73 10.64 17.87
CA ILE A 331 2.58 10.60 16.66
C ILE A 331 3.51 11.80 16.59
N VAL A 332 3.03 13.00 16.91
CA VAL A 332 3.87 14.21 17.02
C VAL A 332 5.00 13.99 18.02
N LYS A 333 4.67 13.43 19.19
CA LYS A 333 5.68 13.08 20.20
C LYS A 333 6.67 12.05 19.67
N LEU A 334 6.18 10.98 19.04
CA LEU A 334 7.04 9.91 18.52
C LEU A 334 8.02 10.41 17.45
N ILE A 335 7.56 11.26 16.52
CA ILE A 335 8.42 11.90 15.52
C ILE A 335 9.43 12.84 16.19
N SER A 336 8.99 13.64 17.17
CA SER A 336 9.87 14.58 17.89
C SER A 336 10.97 13.86 18.66
N ASP A 337 10.62 12.78 19.37
CA ASP A 337 11.58 11.94 20.10
C ASP A 337 12.61 11.35 19.13
N LYS A 338 12.17 10.85 17.96
CA LYS A 338 13.09 10.29 16.95
C LYS A 338 14.02 11.32 16.33
N ARG A 339 13.56 12.55 16.11
CA ARG A 339 14.41 13.64 15.57
C ARG A 339 15.46 14.13 16.59
N ALA A 340 15.28 13.83 17.88
CA ALA A 340 16.21 14.20 18.93
C ALA A 340 17.31 13.16 19.19
N GLU A 341 17.13 11.92 18.70
CA GLU A 341 18.15 10.85 18.65
C GLU A 341 19.16 11.08 17.51
#